data_AF-A0A1Q3ZHI4-F1
#
_entry.id   AF-A0A1Q3ZHI4-F1
#
_cell.length_a   1.000
_cell.length_b   1.000
_cell.length_c   1.000
_cell.angle_alpha   90.00
_cell.angle_beta   90.00
_cell.angle_gamma   90.00
#
_symmetry.space_group_name_H-M   'P 1'
#
loop_
_entity.id
_entity.type
_entity.pdbx_description
1 polymer ?
#
loop_
_entity_poly.entity_id
_entity_poly.type
_entity_poly.pdbx_seq_one_letter_code
_entity_poly.pdbx_strand_id
1 'polypeptide(L)'
;MVNNYANAIHEHQGYDFSAGYSLELMDILIKQALRVGNPTLRSINNRTYSAQMTLVREEMNTKIIQIKKDSKHYPHSREVLDMVLNRMQIFVQQCKDNFEQLTLKTIVYQLELAHKIQRIDWDNHEIIAFSPVDEQLIYMNYNSRSYIAWLENWLSEHIRKGESPISQLQQVQFYRKAFAQLQRRPEAVLHEDYISLHEVLADWFTHETEYLESQLDIYMKAKSVIAREEQTKNRIRCSLSANPLALILRAADESRVIEAKSLNSMFQAIVPYCSTPNTEELSPGALRSHSYYPEQSDKDAAIKALQKMIKKIEEY
;
A
#
# COMPACT_ATOMS: atom_id res chain seq x y z
N MET A 1 15.98 43.42 20.41
CA MET A 1 15.83 41.96 20.64
C MET A 1 15.99 41.25 19.30
N VAL A 2 17.24 41.23 18.82
CA VAL A 2 17.70 40.62 17.57
C VAL A 2 18.95 39.87 17.95
N ASN A 3 18.88 38.53 17.96
CA ASN A 3 19.96 37.56 17.91
C ASN A 3 19.45 36.24 18.49
N ASN A 4 19.23 35.24 17.63
CA ASN A 4 19.43 33.80 17.92
C ASN A 4 18.94 32.93 16.73
N TYR A 5 19.54 33.11 15.55
CA TYR A 5 19.40 32.17 14.42
C TYR A 5 20.75 31.75 13.83
N ALA A 6 21.82 31.78 14.63
CA ALA A 6 23.18 31.48 14.16
C ALA A 6 23.73 30.10 14.55
N ASN A 7 23.04 29.31 15.39
CA ASN A 7 23.61 28.04 15.89
C ASN A 7 22.65 26.87 15.71
N ALA A 8 22.61 26.32 14.49
CA ALA A 8 22.10 24.97 14.22
C ALA A 8 22.73 24.36 12.96
N ILE A 9 23.99 24.72 12.67
CA ILE A 9 24.78 24.09 11.60
C ILE A 9 25.94 23.37 12.28
N HIS A 10 25.68 22.18 12.82
CA HIS A 10 26.71 21.16 13.02
C HIS A 10 26.01 19.82 13.21
N GLU A 11 26.09 18.99 12.16
CA GLU A 11 26.20 17.53 12.16
C GLU A 11 25.45 16.94 10.96
N HIS A 12 26.17 16.76 9.85
CA HIS A 12 26.31 15.48 9.16
C HIS A 12 27.27 15.68 7.96
N GLN A 13 28.46 15.11 8.10
CA GLN A 13 29.53 15.09 7.11
C GLN A 13 29.17 14.13 5.97
N GLY A 14 29.46 14.56 4.73
CA GLY A 14 29.22 13.79 3.50
C GLY A 14 28.80 14.59 2.28
N TYR A 15 28.83 15.93 2.33
CA TYR A 15 28.51 16.77 1.18
C TYR A 15 29.79 17.40 0.61
N ASP A 16 30.35 16.74 -0.40
CA ASP A 16 31.41 17.30 -1.22
C ASP A 16 30.84 18.47 -2.05
N PHE A 17 31.38 19.66 -1.82
CA PHE A 17 31.00 20.90 -2.46
C PHE A 17 31.79 21.04 -3.77
N SER A 18 31.31 20.44 -4.85
CA SER A 18 31.84 20.70 -6.20
C SER A 18 30.83 21.45 -7.08
N ALA A 19 31.11 22.74 -7.26
CA ALA A 19 30.80 23.59 -8.42
C ALA A 19 29.42 23.43 -9.11
N GLY A 20 28.41 24.12 -8.58
CA GLY A 20 27.19 24.44 -9.31
C GLY A 20 26.58 25.74 -8.80
N TYR A 21 26.35 26.69 -9.70
CA TYR A 21 25.80 28.04 -9.45
C TYR A 21 24.47 28.09 -8.65
N SER A 22 23.81 26.96 -8.38
CA SER A 22 22.43 26.95 -7.89
C SER A 22 22.25 27.60 -6.52
N LEU A 23 23.17 27.38 -5.57
CA LEU A 23 23.02 27.94 -4.22
C LEU A 23 23.29 29.45 -4.23
N GLU A 24 24.29 29.90 -4.99
CA GLU A 24 24.63 31.32 -5.10
C GLU A 24 23.55 32.09 -5.86
N LEU A 25 23.03 31.54 -6.96
CA LEU A 25 21.94 32.16 -7.72
C LEU A 25 20.64 32.19 -6.91
N MET A 26 20.30 31.11 -6.21
CA MET A 26 19.14 31.08 -5.31
C MET A 26 19.30 32.09 -4.16
N ASP A 27 20.48 32.18 -3.54
CA ASP A 27 20.75 33.15 -2.47
C ASP A 27 20.67 34.60 -2.95
N ILE A 28 21.17 34.90 -4.15
CA ILE A 28 21.02 36.22 -4.79
C ILE A 28 19.54 36.55 -5.00
N LEU A 29 18.75 35.61 -5.54
CA LEU A 29 17.33 35.79 -5.80
C LEU A 29 16.54 35.99 -4.50
N ILE A 30 16.80 35.19 -3.47
CA ILE A 30 16.14 35.26 -2.15
C ILE A 30 16.48 36.58 -1.45
N LYS A 31 17.76 36.97 -1.41
CA LYS A 31 18.20 38.25 -0.81
C LYS A 31 17.53 39.45 -1.48
N GLN A 32 17.27 39.39 -2.78
CA GLN A 32 16.58 40.46 -3.49
C GLN A 32 15.07 40.46 -3.21
N ALA A 33 14.44 39.30 -3.10
CA ALA A 33 13.03 39.18 -2.70
C ALA A 33 12.75 39.84 -1.34
N LEU A 34 13.62 39.55 -0.37
CA LEU A 34 13.50 40.04 1.00
C LEU A 34 13.65 41.56 1.09
N ARG A 35 14.37 42.19 0.16
CA ARG A 35 14.50 43.66 0.08
C ARG A 35 13.25 44.36 -0.45
N VAL A 36 12.35 43.64 -1.11
CA VAL A 36 11.26 44.22 -1.91
C VAL A 36 9.87 43.96 -1.31
N GLY A 37 9.74 43.11 -0.29
CA GLY A 37 8.48 42.94 0.46
C GLY A 37 7.42 42.01 -0.16
N ASN A 38 7.76 41.22 -1.18
CA ASN A 38 6.96 40.17 -1.87
C ASN A 38 5.80 40.65 -2.80
N PRO A 39 5.38 39.94 -3.88
CA PRO A 39 6.00 38.80 -4.58
C PRO A 39 6.05 38.91 -6.13
N THR A 40 5.72 40.06 -6.74
CA THR A 40 5.95 40.22 -8.20
C THR A 40 7.27 40.93 -8.42
N LEU A 41 8.19 40.26 -9.12
CA LEU A 41 9.52 40.74 -9.50
C LEU A 41 9.50 42.01 -10.39
N ARG A 42 8.29 42.52 -10.70
CA ARG A 42 7.99 43.76 -11.43
C ARG A 42 8.56 45.03 -10.78
N SER A 43 8.85 45.03 -9.49
CA SER A 43 9.41 46.19 -8.78
C SER A 43 10.94 46.24 -8.80
N ILE A 44 11.61 45.22 -9.36
CA ILE A 44 13.07 45.19 -9.55
C ILE A 44 13.38 45.78 -10.93
N ASN A 45 14.39 46.64 -11.01
CA ASN A 45 14.86 47.28 -12.24
C ASN A 45 14.95 46.27 -13.42
N ASN A 46 14.14 46.48 -14.47
CA ASN A 46 13.90 45.52 -15.56
C ASN A 46 15.18 44.94 -16.19
N ARG A 47 16.28 45.71 -16.25
CA ARG A 47 17.56 45.26 -16.80
C ARG A 47 18.28 44.24 -15.92
N THR A 48 18.23 44.42 -14.60
CA THR A 48 18.85 43.49 -13.64
C THR A 48 18.08 42.17 -13.64
N TYR A 49 16.75 42.26 -13.72
CA TYR A 49 15.88 41.10 -13.75
C TYR A 49 16.03 40.28 -15.05
N SER A 50 16.10 40.93 -16.22
CA SER A 50 16.31 40.22 -17.49
C SER A 50 17.64 39.47 -17.54
N ALA A 51 18.70 40.07 -16.96
CA ALA A 51 20.01 39.42 -16.86
C ALA A 51 19.94 38.17 -15.96
N GLN A 52 19.26 38.26 -14.81
CA GLN A 52 19.07 37.11 -13.91
C GLN A 52 18.23 36.00 -14.54
N MET A 53 17.15 36.34 -15.24
CA MET A 53 16.33 35.32 -15.93
C MET A 53 17.12 34.62 -17.05
N THR A 54 18.07 35.32 -17.68
CA THR A 54 19.00 34.70 -18.63
C THR A 54 19.88 33.67 -17.94
N LEU A 55 20.44 33.99 -16.76
CA LEU A 55 21.25 33.07 -15.96
C LEU A 55 20.43 31.86 -15.49
N VAL A 56 19.22 32.07 -14.96
CA VAL A 56 18.30 30.98 -14.55
C VAL A 56 18.04 30.04 -15.72
N ARG A 57 17.79 30.60 -16.91
CA ARG A 57 17.52 29.83 -18.13
C ARG A 57 18.73 29.00 -18.56
N GLU A 58 19.93 29.59 -18.55
CA GLU A 58 21.17 28.90 -18.91
C GLU A 58 21.49 27.77 -17.93
N GLU A 59 21.32 28.03 -16.62
CA GLU A 59 21.52 27.03 -15.58
C GLU A 59 20.53 25.87 -15.73
N MET A 60 19.23 26.16 -15.86
CA MET A 60 18.20 25.14 -16.03
C MET A 60 18.46 24.29 -17.28
N ASN A 61 18.79 24.91 -18.41
CA ASN A 61 19.14 24.16 -19.63
C ASN A 61 20.34 23.24 -19.42
N THR A 62 21.39 23.75 -18.77
CA THR A 62 22.60 22.97 -18.46
C THR A 62 22.23 21.76 -17.60
N LYS A 63 21.44 21.96 -16.55
CA LYS A 63 20.96 20.88 -15.67
C LYS A 63 20.10 19.87 -16.41
N ILE A 64 19.15 20.31 -17.24
CA ILE A 64 18.28 19.43 -18.03
C ILE A 64 19.11 18.55 -18.97
N ILE A 65 20.09 19.13 -19.66
CA ILE A 65 20.98 18.37 -20.56
C ILE A 65 21.79 17.34 -19.77
N GLN A 66 22.34 17.75 -18.63
CA GLN A 66 23.12 16.86 -17.77
C GLN A 66 22.28 15.71 -17.22
N ILE A 67 21.09 15.99 -16.66
CA ILE A 67 20.16 14.97 -16.18
C ILE A 67 19.80 13.98 -17.30
N LYS A 68 19.51 14.46 -18.51
CA LYS A 68 19.22 13.60 -19.67
C LYS A 68 20.38 12.68 -20.03
N LYS A 69 21.61 13.17 -19.91
CA LYS A 69 22.82 12.41 -20.19
C LYS A 69 23.06 11.33 -19.13
N ASP A 70 22.96 11.70 -17.86
CA ASP A 70 23.29 10.82 -16.73
C ASP A 70 22.21 9.73 -16.54
N SER A 71 20.94 10.09 -16.70
CA SER A 71 19.81 9.15 -16.60
C SER A 71 19.57 8.28 -17.84
N LYS A 72 20.45 8.32 -18.86
CA LYS A 72 20.19 7.72 -20.18
C LYS A 72 19.88 6.21 -20.11
N HIS A 73 20.57 5.49 -19.25
CA HIS A 73 20.41 4.04 -19.09
C HIS A 73 19.55 3.67 -17.89
N TYR A 74 18.96 4.65 -17.20
CA TYR A 74 18.15 4.41 -16.02
C TYR A 74 16.76 3.89 -16.43
N PRO A 75 16.41 2.63 -16.10
CA PRO A 75 15.19 2.01 -16.60
C PRO A 75 13.95 2.36 -15.77
N HIS A 76 14.14 2.79 -14.52
CA HIS A 76 13.02 3.03 -13.59
C HIS A 76 12.49 4.47 -13.71
N SER A 77 11.18 4.64 -13.53
CA SER A 77 10.48 5.94 -13.54
C SER A 77 10.85 6.85 -14.73
N ARG A 78 11.18 6.25 -15.88
CA ARG A 78 11.56 6.99 -17.11
C ARG A 78 10.44 7.92 -17.56
N GLU A 79 9.20 7.45 -17.51
CA GLU A 79 8.02 8.23 -17.86
C GLU A 79 7.86 9.48 -16.99
N VAL A 80 8.06 9.34 -15.68
CA VAL A 80 8.03 10.46 -14.72
C VAL A 80 9.14 11.44 -15.00
N LEU A 81 10.36 10.93 -15.19
CA LEU A 81 11.51 11.76 -15.45
C LEU A 81 11.32 12.57 -16.73
N ASP A 82 10.86 11.94 -17.81
CA ASP A 82 10.60 12.62 -19.08
C ASP A 82 9.46 13.65 -18.94
N MET A 83 8.41 13.36 -18.16
CA MET A 83 7.35 14.31 -17.83
C MET A 83 7.90 15.53 -17.08
N VAL A 84 8.70 15.32 -16.04
CA VAL A 84 9.30 16.42 -15.24
C VAL A 84 10.26 17.24 -16.09
N LEU A 85 11.12 16.60 -16.89
CA LEU A 85 12.05 17.28 -17.78
C LEU A 85 11.32 18.10 -18.85
N ASN A 86 10.23 17.59 -19.43
CA ASN A 86 9.40 18.36 -20.34
C ASN A 86 8.80 19.58 -19.63
N ARG A 87 8.31 19.43 -18.40
CA ARG A 87 7.79 20.56 -17.62
C ARG A 87 8.86 21.62 -17.33
N MET A 88 10.08 21.20 -17.00
CA MET A 88 11.23 22.10 -16.83
C MET A 88 11.58 22.82 -18.14
N GLN A 89 11.50 22.14 -19.29
CA GLN A 89 11.73 22.78 -20.60
C GLN A 89 10.66 23.84 -20.92
N ILE A 90 9.39 23.57 -20.59
CA ILE A 90 8.32 24.56 -20.72
C ILE A 90 8.60 25.78 -19.84
N PHE A 91 9.05 25.58 -18.60
CA PHE A 91 9.45 26.68 -17.70
C PHE A 91 10.60 27.51 -18.29
N VAL A 92 11.64 26.87 -18.83
CA VAL A 92 12.76 27.55 -19.52
C VAL A 92 12.26 28.42 -20.67
N GLN A 93 11.27 27.94 -21.44
CA GLN A 93 10.68 28.72 -22.54
C GLN A 93 9.86 29.91 -22.01
N GLN A 94 9.13 29.73 -20.91
CA GLN A 94 8.39 30.83 -20.25
C GLN A 94 9.33 31.93 -19.74
N CYS A 95 10.53 31.58 -19.25
CA CYS A 95 11.56 32.55 -18.88
C CYS A 95 12.02 33.42 -20.06
N LYS A 96 11.87 32.94 -21.30
CA LYS A 96 12.21 33.70 -22.51
C LYS A 96 11.07 34.61 -22.96
N ASP A 97 9.85 34.09 -22.99
CA ASP A 97 8.74 34.73 -23.69
C ASP A 97 7.82 35.54 -22.75
N ASN A 98 7.61 35.10 -21.51
CA ASN A 98 6.57 35.62 -20.60
C ASN A 98 7.02 35.65 -19.13
N PHE A 99 8.27 36.03 -18.86
CA PHE A 99 8.86 35.98 -17.51
C PHE A 99 8.15 36.87 -16.46
N GLU A 100 7.34 37.85 -16.88
CA GLU A 100 6.58 38.72 -15.97
C GLU A 100 5.49 37.97 -15.19
N GLN A 101 5.09 36.79 -15.66
CA GLN A 101 4.06 35.96 -15.04
C GLN A 101 4.64 34.96 -14.03
N LEU A 102 5.97 34.87 -13.92
CA LEU A 102 6.64 33.93 -13.04
C LEU A 102 6.82 34.56 -11.65
N THR A 103 6.39 33.83 -10.62
CA THR A 103 6.70 34.21 -9.23
C THR A 103 8.11 33.75 -8.87
N LEU A 104 8.76 34.46 -7.95
CA LEU A 104 10.08 34.06 -7.47
C LEU A 104 10.06 32.67 -6.83
N LYS A 105 8.99 32.35 -6.10
CA LYS A 105 8.84 31.05 -5.46
C LYS A 105 8.83 29.93 -6.49
N THR A 106 8.13 30.11 -7.62
CA THR A 106 8.16 29.16 -8.73
C THR A 106 9.57 29.00 -9.31
N ILE A 107 10.30 30.10 -9.49
CA ILE A 107 11.68 30.05 -10.03
C ILE A 107 12.61 29.28 -9.08
N VAL A 108 12.60 29.62 -7.80
CA VAL A 108 13.42 28.95 -6.78
C VAL A 108 13.05 27.47 -6.67
N TYR A 109 11.76 27.14 -6.68
CA TYR A 109 11.29 25.77 -6.67
C TYR A 109 11.84 24.96 -7.85
N GLN A 110 11.77 25.50 -9.07
CA GLN A 110 12.24 24.82 -10.29
C GLN A 110 13.76 24.60 -10.28
N LEU A 111 14.52 25.62 -9.85
CA LEU A 111 15.98 25.52 -9.71
C LEU A 111 16.37 24.45 -8.69
N GLU A 112 15.71 24.45 -7.54
CA GLU A 112 15.99 23.48 -6.48
C GLU A 112 15.60 22.07 -6.90
N LEU A 113 14.44 21.90 -7.54
CA LEU A 113 14.01 20.61 -8.07
C LEU A 113 15.02 20.07 -9.09
N ALA A 114 15.46 20.90 -10.03
CA ALA A 114 16.48 20.52 -11.02
C ALA A 114 17.81 20.16 -10.34
N HIS A 115 18.21 20.90 -9.30
CA HIS A 115 19.40 20.56 -8.51
C HIS A 115 19.28 19.23 -7.79
N LYS A 116 18.13 18.93 -7.16
CA LYS A 116 17.90 17.66 -6.44
C LYS A 116 17.90 16.47 -7.38
N ILE A 117 17.21 16.57 -8.52
CA ILE A 117 17.18 15.49 -9.53
C ILE A 117 18.56 15.27 -10.13
N GLN A 118 19.33 16.33 -10.40
CA GLN A 118 20.70 16.20 -10.92
C GLN A 118 21.63 15.42 -9.96
N ARG A 119 21.37 15.48 -8.66
CA ARG A 119 22.19 14.84 -7.63
C ARG A 119 21.80 13.40 -7.31
N ILE A 120 20.80 12.86 -8.00
CA ILE A 120 20.47 11.44 -7.88
C ILE A 120 21.70 10.64 -8.35
N ASP A 121 22.12 9.70 -7.52
CA ASP A 121 23.05 8.66 -7.94
C ASP A 121 22.25 7.69 -8.81
N TRP A 122 22.55 7.65 -10.12
CA TRP A 122 21.79 6.86 -11.10
C TRP A 122 22.26 5.40 -11.17
N ASP A 123 23.46 5.12 -10.68
CA ASP A 123 24.11 3.82 -10.80
C ASP A 123 24.02 3.01 -9.49
N ASN A 124 23.93 3.69 -8.34
CA ASN A 124 24.02 3.06 -7.03
C ASN A 124 22.94 3.55 -6.05
N HIS A 125 21.70 3.10 -6.28
CA HIS A 125 20.58 3.31 -5.37
C HIS A 125 19.73 2.04 -5.24
N GLU A 126 19.25 1.78 -4.03
CA GLU A 126 18.30 0.71 -3.76
C GLU A 126 16.87 1.24 -3.89
N ILE A 127 16.03 0.57 -4.68
CA ILE A 127 14.62 0.91 -4.82
C ILE A 127 13.82 0.01 -3.88
N ILE A 128 13.43 0.56 -2.72
CA ILE A 128 12.62 -0.17 -1.73
C ILE A 128 11.14 -0.09 -2.10
N ALA A 129 10.62 1.12 -2.30
CA ALA A 129 9.20 1.34 -2.58
C ALA A 129 8.98 2.36 -3.70
N PHE A 130 9.76 3.46 -3.70
CA PHE A 130 9.68 4.52 -4.69
C PHE A 130 11.04 4.68 -5.36
N SER A 131 11.07 5.10 -6.63
CA SER A 131 12.34 5.42 -7.28
C SER A 131 12.95 6.68 -6.64
N PRO A 132 14.28 6.91 -6.76
CA PRO A 132 14.89 8.15 -6.30
C PRO A 132 14.25 9.41 -6.90
N VAL A 133 13.75 9.32 -8.14
CA VAL A 133 13.02 10.43 -8.77
C VAL A 133 11.72 10.69 -8.02
N ASP A 134 10.95 9.65 -7.74
CA ASP A 134 9.69 9.75 -7.01
C ASP A 134 9.91 10.25 -5.58
N GLU A 135 10.94 9.77 -4.90
CA GLU A 135 11.32 10.25 -3.57
C GLU A 135 11.62 11.76 -3.56
N GLN A 136 12.35 12.27 -4.56
CA GLN A 136 12.59 13.71 -4.68
C GLN A 136 11.31 14.50 -4.95
N LEU A 137 10.42 13.98 -5.80
CA LEU A 137 9.15 14.64 -6.13
C LEU A 137 8.19 14.67 -4.93
N ILE A 138 8.13 13.57 -4.17
CA ILE A 138 7.35 13.48 -2.94
C ILE A 138 7.94 14.41 -1.88
N TYR A 139 9.26 14.39 -1.67
CA TYR A 139 9.96 15.27 -0.73
C TYR A 139 9.69 16.74 -1.01
N MET A 140 9.71 17.13 -2.29
CA MET A 140 9.46 18.49 -2.77
C MET A 140 7.97 18.83 -2.92
N ASN A 141 7.04 17.96 -2.52
CA ASN A 141 5.60 18.13 -2.70
C ASN A 141 5.26 18.60 -4.13
N TYR A 142 5.70 17.82 -5.12
CA TYR A 142 5.44 18.07 -6.53
C TYR A 142 3.96 17.79 -6.87
N ASN A 143 3.07 18.64 -6.37
CA ASN A 143 1.62 18.51 -6.45
C ASN A 143 1.05 18.87 -7.85
N SER A 144 1.75 18.46 -8.90
CA SER A 144 1.23 18.56 -10.26
C SER A 144 0.17 17.48 -10.49
N ARG A 145 -0.93 17.85 -11.14
CA ARG A 145 -2.01 16.93 -11.49
C ARG A 145 -1.53 15.73 -12.31
N SER A 146 -0.61 15.97 -13.25
CA SER A 146 -0.05 14.91 -14.10
C SER A 146 0.76 13.89 -13.30
N TYR A 147 1.55 14.34 -12.34
CA TYR A 147 2.33 13.44 -11.49
C TYR A 147 1.45 12.65 -10.52
N ILE A 148 0.50 13.32 -9.86
CA ILE A 148 -0.45 12.66 -8.95
C ILE A 148 -1.18 11.53 -9.68
N ALA A 149 -1.77 11.83 -10.85
CA ALA A 149 -2.51 10.83 -11.62
C ALA A 149 -1.61 9.67 -12.10
N TRP A 150 -0.37 9.97 -12.49
CA TRP A 150 0.59 8.92 -12.85
C TRP A 150 0.91 8.04 -11.65
N LEU A 151 1.17 8.62 -10.48
CA LEU A 151 1.57 7.89 -9.28
C LEU A 151 0.42 7.03 -8.72
N GLU A 152 -0.82 7.53 -8.74
CA GLU A 152 -2.02 6.75 -8.40
C GLU A 152 -2.19 5.53 -9.31
N ASN A 153 -2.01 5.71 -10.63
CA ASN A 153 -2.09 4.60 -11.59
C ASN A 153 -0.97 3.60 -11.38
N TRP A 154 0.26 4.08 -11.21
CA TRP A 154 1.42 3.24 -10.95
C TRP A 154 1.22 2.40 -9.68
N LEU A 155 0.77 3.01 -8.57
CA LEU A 155 0.46 2.30 -7.33
C LEU A 155 -0.64 1.25 -7.57
N SER A 156 -1.73 1.63 -8.23
CA SER A 156 -2.85 0.73 -8.55
C SER A 156 -2.40 -0.51 -9.34
N GLU A 157 -1.56 -0.32 -10.36
CA GLU A 157 -1.03 -1.42 -11.16
C GLU A 157 -0.12 -2.34 -10.35
N HIS A 158 0.68 -1.80 -9.42
CA HIS A 158 1.55 -2.60 -8.57
C HIS A 158 0.73 -3.43 -7.59
N ILE A 159 -0.22 -2.80 -6.89
CA ILE A 159 -1.12 -3.45 -5.93
C ILE A 159 -1.91 -4.58 -6.59
N ARG A 160 -2.48 -4.35 -7.79
CA ARG A 160 -3.28 -5.34 -8.52
C ARG A 160 -2.52 -6.60 -8.94
N LYS A 161 -1.17 -6.59 -8.92
CA LYS A 161 -0.38 -7.81 -9.17
C LYS A 161 -0.58 -8.87 -8.07
N GLY A 162 -1.12 -8.50 -6.91
CA GLY A 162 -1.50 -9.45 -5.88
C GLY A 162 -2.64 -10.37 -6.35
N GLU A 163 -2.42 -11.69 -6.29
CA GLU A 163 -3.39 -12.71 -6.71
C GLU A 163 -4.68 -12.78 -5.86
N SER A 164 -4.67 -12.20 -4.66
CA SER A 164 -5.78 -12.26 -3.71
C SER A 164 -6.03 -10.91 -3.05
N PRO A 165 -7.25 -10.62 -2.58
CA PRO A 165 -7.52 -9.38 -1.83
C PRO A 165 -6.62 -9.21 -0.59
N ILE A 166 -6.20 -10.32 0.04
CA ILE A 166 -5.26 -10.29 1.17
C ILE A 166 -3.88 -9.78 0.74
N SER A 167 -3.34 -10.31 -0.36
CA SER A 167 -2.02 -9.88 -0.85
C SER A 167 -2.06 -8.45 -1.38
N GLN A 168 -3.17 -8.03 -2.00
CA GLN A 168 -3.38 -6.63 -2.40
C GLN A 168 -3.38 -5.68 -1.19
N LEU A 169 -4.09 -6.03 -0.10
CA LEU A 169 -4.08 -5.26 1.14
C LEU A 169 -2.67 -5.13 1.75
N GLN A 170 -1.92 -6.22 1.77
CA GLN A 170 -0.53 -6.19 2.26
C GLN A 170 0.35 -5.25 1.43
N GLN A 171 0.16 -5.22 0.11
CA GLN A 171 0.89 -4.29 -0.77
C GLN A 171 0.48 -2.84 -0.53
N VAL A 172 -0.81 -2.54 -0.41
CA VAL A 172 -1.29 -1.19 -0.06
C VAL A 172 -0.67 -0.72 1.26
N GLN A 173 -0.70 -1.57 2.29
CA GLN A 173 -0.11 -1.25 3.60
C GLN A 173 1.40 -1.02 3.52
N PHE A 174 2.11 -1.80 2.70
CA PHE A 174 3.54 -1.62 2.46
C PHE A 174 3.83 -0.23 1.84
N TYR A 175 3.16 0.11 0.72
CA TYR A 175 3.36 1.40 0.06
C TYR A 175 2.93 2.58 0.94
N ARG A 176 1.81 2.46 1.67
CA ARG A 176 1.36 3.47 2.63
C ARG A 176 2.39 3.71 3.73
N LYS A 177 2.97 2.63 4.27
CA LYS A 177 4.03 2.72 5.29
C LYS A 177 5.27 3.41 4.72
N ALA A 178 5.75 2.97 3.55
CA ALA A 178 6.91 3.57 2.90
C ALA A 178 6.68 5.07 2.64
N PHE A 179 5.50 5.43 2.11
CA PHE A 179 5.12 6.81 1.85
C PHE A 179 5.09 7.66 3.13
N ALA A 180 4.54 7.13 4.22
CA ALA A 180 4.50 7.82 5.50
C ALA A 180 5.89 8.06 6.10
N GLN A 181 6.86 7.18 5.80
CA GLN A 181 8.24 7.26 6.28
C GLN A 181 9.12 8.20 5.46
N LEU A 182 8.71 8.60 4.25
CA LEU A 182 9.44 9.57 3.45
C LEU A 182 9.47 10.93 4.17
N GLN A 183 10.66 11.54 4.19
CA GLN A 183 10.83 12.90 4.70
C GLN A 183 10.05 13.89 3.82
N ARG A 184 9.53 14.93 4.45
CA ARG A 184 8.75 15.96 3.79
C ARG A 184 9.39 17.31 4.03
N ARG A 185 9.28 18.18 3.02
CA ARG A 185 9.62 19.60 3.18
C ARG A 185 8.36 20.46 3.08
N PRO A 186 7.75 20.85 4.22
CA PRO A 186 6.43 21.50 4.24
C PRO A 186 6.34 22.80 3.41
N GLU A 187 7.45 23.54 3.28
CA GLU A 187 7.47 24.85 2.64
C GLU A 187 7.73 24.79 1.12
N ALA A 188 8.22 23.66 0.61
CA ALA A 188 8.47 23.46 -0.81
C ALA A 188 7.18 22.98 -1.46
N VAL A 189 6.48 23.83 -2.21
CA VAL A 189 5.22 23.50 -2.89
C VAL A 189 5.27 24.04 -4.32
N LEU A 190 4.91 23.22 -5.31
CA LEU A 190 4.88 23.64 -6.71
C LEU A 190 3.69 24.56 -7.01
N HIS A 191 2.48 24.16 -6.61
CA HIS A 191 1.23 24.88 -6.80
C HIS A 191 0.57 25.16 -5.45
N GLU A 192 0.62 26.40 -4.98
CA GLU A 192 0.03 26.78 -3.68
C GLU A 192 -1.50 26.66 -3.65
N ASP A 193 -2.15 26.85 -4.81
CA ASP A 193 -3.61 26.77 -4.93
C ASP A 193 -4.14 25.34 -4.93
N TYR A 194 -3.25 24.34 -4.96
CA TYR A 194 -3.61 22.93 -5.05
C TYR A 194 -3.38 22.23 -3.71
N ILE A 195 -4.21 21.21 -3.46
CA ILE A 195 -4.04 20.28 -2.34
C ILE A 195 -2.63 19.69 -2.41
N SER A 196 -2.00 19.47 -1.25
CA SER A 196 -0.66 18.89 -1.20
C SER A 196 -0.68 17.46 -1.75
N LEU A 197 0.39 17.05 -2.42
CA LEU A 197 0.58 15.67 -2.87
C LEU A 197 0.43 14.68 -1.72
N HIS A 198 0.85 15.10 -0.52
CA HIS A 198 0.76 14.28 0.69
C HIS A 198 -0.68 14.01 1.09
N GLU A 199 -1.52 15.05 1.14
CA GLU A 199 -2.95 14.92 1.44
C GLU A 199 -3.66 14.06 0.40
N VAL A 200 -3.46 14.35 -0.89
CA VAL A 200 -4.10 13.58 -1.97
C VAL A 200 -3.78 12.10 -1.88
N LEU A 201 -2.52 11.74 -1.67
CA LEU A 201 -2.13 10.33 -1.56
C LEU A 201 -2.57 9.69 -0.25
N ALA A 202 -2.57 10.43 0.87
CA ALA A 202 -3.06 9.90 2.14
C ALA A 202 -4.56 9.53 2.05
N ASP A 203 -5.35 10.38 1.41
CA ASP A 203 -6.76 10.12 1.14
C ASP A 203 -6.93 8.95 0.17
N TRP A 204 -6.13 8.91 -0.91
CA TRP A 204 -6.14 7.79 -1.85
C TRP A 204 -5.85 6.45 -1.16
N PHE A 205 -4.81 6.36 -0.33
CA PHE A 205 -4.48 5.14 0.42
C PHE A 205 -5.62 4.72 1.36
N THR A 206 -6.34 5.68 1.93
CA THR A 206 -7.47 5.40 2.83
C THR A 206 -8.62 4.76 2.04
N HIS A 207 -9.03 5.39 0.94
CA HIS A 207 -10.09 4.84 0.07
C HIS A 207 -9.72 3.47 -0.52
N GLU A 208 -8.47 3.29 -0.96
CA GLU A 208 -8.01 2.01 -1.53
C GLU A 208 -8.00 0.91 -0.47
N THR A 209 -7.61 1.22 0.78
CA THR A 209 -7.66 0.27 1.89
C THR A 209 -9.11 -0.15 2.17
N GLU A 210 -10.03 0.80 2.31
CA GLU A 210 -11.45 0.53 2.58
C GLU A 210 -12.12 -0.30 1.47
N TYR A 211 -11.78 0.00 0.20
CA TYR A 211 -12.24 -0.77 -0.95
C TYR A 211 -11.78 -2.23 -0.87
N LEU A 212 -10.48 -2.46 -0.65
CA LEU A 212 -9.93 -3.82 -0.60
C LEU A 212 -10.39 -4.60 0.64
N GLU A 213 -10.61 -3.94 1.77
CA GLU A 213 -11.21 -4.56 2.96
C GLU A 213 -12.64 -5.05 2.68
N SER A 214 -13.42 -4.25 1.96
CA SER A 214 -14.76 -4.63 1.51
C SER A 214 -14.73 -5.82 0.55
N GLN A 215 -13.78 -5.84 -0.39
CA GLN A 215 -13.58 -6.97 -1.29
C GLN A 215 -13.14 -8.24 -0.55
N LEU A 216 -12.29 -8.10 0.47
CA LEU A 216 -11.85 -9.21 1.29
C LEU A 216 -13.01 -9.87 2.05
N ASP A 217 -13.91 -9.07 2.62
CA ASP A 217 -15.09 -9.59 3.32
C ASP A 217 -15.99 -10.40 2.36
N ILE A 218 -16.22 -9.91 1.16
CA ILE A 218 -16.97 -10.63 0.10
C ILE A 218 -16.25 -11.94 -0.25
N TYR A 219 -14.93 -11.89 -0.47
CA TYR A 219 -14.12 -13.06 -0.80
C TYR A 219 -14.16 -14.13 0.30
N MET A 220 -14.06 -13.74 1.57
CA MET A 220 -14.14 -14.65 2.71
C MET A 220 -15.51 -15.29 2.84
N LYS A 221 -16.58 -14.51 2.65
CA LYS A 221 -17.95 -15.03 2.63
C LYS A 221 -18.14 -16.05 1.51
N ALA A 222 -17.70 -15.75 0.29
CA ALA A 222 -17.78 -16.67 -0.85
C ALA A 222 -17.00 -17.97 -0.58
N LYS A 223 -15.77 -17.88 -0.06
CA LYS A 223 -14.95 -19.06 0.28
C LYS A 223 -15.61 -19.94 1.35
N SER A 224 -16.26 -19.33 2.34
CA SER A 224 -16.99 -20.07 3.39
C SER A 224 -18.20 -20.84 2.84
N VAL A 225 -18.91 -20.28 1.86
CA VAL A 225 -20.04 -20.94 1.19
C VAL A 225 -19.56 -22.15 0.40
N ILE A 226 -18.49 -21.98 -0.39
CA ILE A 226 -17.90 -23.08 -1.18
C ILE A 226 -17.43 -24.21 -0.26
N ALA A 227 -16.72 -23.88 0.83
CA ALA A 227 -16.28 -24.88 1.80
C ALA A 227 -17.46 -25.65 2.43
N ARG A 228 -18.57 -24.96 2.70
CA ARG A 228 -19.79 -25.60 3.21
C ARG A 228 -20.45 -26.50 2.17
N GLU A 229 -20.48 -26.11 0.90
CA GLU A 229 -21.01 -26.93 -0.20
C GLU A 229 -20.17 -28.17 -0.49
N GLU A 230 -18.84 -28.08 -0.43
CA GLU A 230 -17.97 -29.24 -0.55
C GLU A 230 -18.15 -30.20 0.64
N GLN A 231 -18.31 -29.63 1.84
CA GLN A 231 -18.59 -30.42 3.03
C GLN A 231 -19.94 -31.13 2.95
N THR A 232 -20.98 -30.52 2.36
CA THR A 232 -22.30 -31.17 2.18
C THR A 232 -22.26 -32.27 1.12
N LYS A 233 -21.51 -32.09 0.02
CA LYS A 233 -21.35 -33.11 -1.04
C LYS A 233 -20.67 -34.39 -0.55
N ASN A 234 -19.75 -34.27 0.41
CA ASN A 234 -18.94 -35.40 0.89
C ASN A 234 -19.48 -36.06 2.17
N ARG A 235 -20.74 -35.83 2.56
CA ARG A 235 -21.31 -36.44 3.78
C ARG A 235 -21.62 -37.93 3.59
N ILE A 236 -21.31 -38.70 4.62
CA ILE A 236 -21.64 -40.12 4.75
C ILE A 236 -23.02 -40.23 5.40
N ARG A 237 -23.96 -40.87 4.69
CA ARG A 237 -25.30 -41.15 5.23
C ARG A 237 -25.26 -42.31 6.22
N CYS A 238 -25.46 -42.02 7.49
CA CYS A 238 -25.71 -43.00 8.54
C CYS A 238 -27.16 -43.49 8.46
N SER A 239 -27.37 -44.79 8.62
CA SER A 239 -28.72 -45.38 8.68
C SER A 239 -29.43 -45.19 10.02
N LEU A 240 -28.70 -44.72 11.03
CA LEU A 240 -29.20 -44.46 12.38
C LEU A 240 -29.69 -43.02 12.51
N SER A 241 -30.61 -42.80 13.44
CA SER A 241 -30.97 -41.45 13.90
C SER A 241 -29.83 -40.81 14.70
N ALA A 242 -29.90 -39.48 14.90
CA ALA A 242 -28.84 -38.69 15.51
C ALA A 242 -28.46 -39.15 16.93
N ASN A 243 -29.43 -39.50 17.78
CA ASN A 243 -29.17 -39.88 19.17
C ASN A 243 -28.48 -41.25 19.31
N PRO A 244 -28.94 -42.35 18.66
CA PRO A 244 -28.19 -43.61 18.65
C PRO A 244 -26.79 -43.47 18.06
N LEU A 245 -26.62 -42.66 17.01
CA LEU A 245 -25.30 -42.37 16.44
C LEU A 245 -24.38 -41.69 17.47
N ALA A 246 -24.90 -40.69 18.19
CA ALA A 246 -24.15 -39.99 19.23
C ALA A 246 -23.71 -40.94 20.37
N LEU A 247 -24.55 -41.92 20.72
CA LEU A 247 -24.18 -42.95 21.70
C LEU A 247 -23.06 -43.86 21.22
N ILE A 248 -23.10 -44.29 19.96
CA ILE A 248 -22.05 -45.12 19.38
C ILE A 248 -20.72 -44.36 19.34
N LEU A 249 -20.73 -43.09 18.91
CA LEU A 249 -19.53 -42.27 18.91
C LEU A 249 -18.95 -42.11 20.32
N ARG A 250 -19.80 -41.84 21.31
CA ARG A 250 -19.38 -41.76 22.72
C ARG A 250 -18.82 -43.08 23.22
N ALA A 251 -19.49 -44.20 22.94
CA ALA A 251 -19.02 -45.51 23.33
C ALA A 251 -17.66 -45.83 22.72
N ALA A 252 -17.42 -45.45 21.46
CA ALA A 252 -16.14 -45.63 20.77
C ALA A 252 -15.00 -44.79 21.38
N ASP A 253 -15.27 -43.56 21.83
CA ASP A 253 -14.32 -42.70 22.55
C ASP A 253 -14.01 -43.29 23.94
N GLU A 254 -15.05 -43.61 24.72
CA GLU A 254 -14.91 -44.13 26.09
C GLU A 254 -14.26 -45.53 26.12
N SER A 255 -14.50 -46.35 25.11
CA SER A 255 -13.84 -47.65 24.94
C SER A 255 -12.45 -47.56 24.29
N ARG A 256 -11.98 -46.34 23.97
CA ARG A 256 -10.70 -46.06 23.27
C ARG A 256 -10.54 -46.78 21.94
N VAL A 257 -11.65 -47.04 21.25
CA VAL A 257 -11.63 -47.49 19.85
C VAL A 257 -11.29 -46.31 18.94
N ILE A 258 -11.70 -45.10 19.33
CA ILE A 258 -11.29 -43.83 18.71
C ILE A 258 -10.58 -43.01 19.78
N GLU A 259 -9.35 -42.59 19.50
CA GLU A 259 -8.58 -41.75 20.44
C GLU A 259 -8.62 -40.29 19.99
N ALA A 260 -9.36 -39.46 20.72
CA ALA A 260 -9.41 -38.00 20.51
C ALA A 260 -8.92 -37.24 21.75
N LYS A 261 -8.50 -35.97 21.55
CA LYS A 261 -8.09 -35.09 22.67
C LYS A 261 -9.20 -34.84 23.68
N SER A 262 -10.46 -34.90 23.24
CA SER A 262 -11.65 -34.82 24.07
C SER A 262 -12.85 -35.34 23.29
N LEU A 263 -13.92 -35.74 24.00
CA LEU A 263 -15.20 -36.10 23.39
C LEU A 263 -15.70 -34.97 22.47
N ASN A 264 -15.58 -33.70 22.88
CA ASN A 264 -15.98 -32.58 22.04
C ASN A 264 -15.16 -32.50 20.74
N SER A 265 -13.84 -32.70 20.81
CA SER A 265 -12.97 -32.73 19.64
C SER A 265 -13.36 -33.84 18.66
N MET A 266 -13.72 -35.02 19.16
CA MET A 266 -14.21 -36.11 18.32
C MET A 266 -15.53 -35.74 17.61
N PHE A 267 -16.52 -35.22 18.34
CA PHE A 267 -17.80 -34.82 17.73
C PHE A 267 -17.59 -33.74 16.67
N GLN A 268 -16.70 -32.77 16.90
CA GLN A 268 -16.35 -31.74 15.90
C GLN A 268 -15.64 -32.31 14.67
N ALA A 269 -14.88 -33.40 14.82
CA ALA A 269 -14.14 -34.00 13.71
C ALA A 269 -15.02 -34.90 12.83
N ILE A 270 -15.95 -35.66 13.42
CA ILE A 270 -16.71 -36.70 12.72
C ILE A 270 -18.08 -36.20 12.26
N VAL A 271 -18.84 -35.54 13.15
CA VAL A 271 -20.25 -35.20 12.90
C VAL A 271 -20.49 -34.33 11.67
N PRO A 272 -19.64 -33.34 11.31
CA PRO A 272 -19.88 -32.52 10.11
C PRO A 272 -19.87 -33.30 8.79
N TYR A 273 -19.30 -34.52 8.79
CA TYR A 273 -19.26 -35.42 7.65
C TYR A 273 -20.34 -36.52 7.72
N CYS A 274 -21.25 -36.48 8.70
CA CYS A 274 -22.34 -37.44 8.84
C CYS A 274 -23.70 -36.81 8.52
N SER A 275 -24.60 -37.59 7.92
CA SER A 275 -26.02 -37.27 7.80
C SER A 275 -26.88 -38.45 8.26
N THR A 276 -28.13 -38.20 8.62
CA THR A 276 -29.09 -39.25 9.02
C THR A 276 -30.30 -39.22 8.09
N PRO A 277 -31.20 -40.23 8.12
CA PRO A 277 -32.36 -40.25 7.22
C PRO A 277 -33.29 -39.05 7.36
N ASN A 278 -33.33 -38.43 8.55
CA ASN A 278 -34.25 -37.34 8.89
C ASN A 278 -33.54 -35.99 9.05
N THR A 279 -32.20 -35.95 8.98
CA THR A 279 -31.43 -34.73 9.26
C THR A 279 -30.14 -34.74 8.45
N GLU A 280 -30.04 -33.84 7.48
CA GLU A 280 -28.87 -33.69 6.62
C GLU A 280 -27.72 -32.96 7.31
N GLU A 281 -28.02 -31.96 8.16
CA GLU A 281 -27.06 -31.20 8.96
C GLU A 281 -27.15 -31.57 10.44
N LEU A 282 -26.18 -32.33 10.92
CA LEU A 282 -26.08 -32.69 12.34
C LEU A 282 -25.27 -31.65 13.09
N SER A 283 -25.76 -31.20 14.25
CA SER A 283 -25.02 -30.29 15.15
C SER A 283 -24.13 -31.09 16.10
N PRO A 284 -22.78 -30.94 16.03
CA PRO A 284 -21.88 -31.65 16.93
C PRO A 284 -22.19 -31.40 18.40
N GLY A 285 -22.58 -30.16 18.75
CA GLY A 285 -22.92 -29.77 20.12
C GLY A 285 -24.22 -30.39 20.62
N ALA A 286 -25.24 -30.48 19.76
CA ALA A 286 -26.51 -31.12 20.10
C ALA A 286 -26.31 -32.63 20.29
N LEU A 287 -25.66 -33.31 19.33
CA LEU A 287 -25.38 -34.74 19.43
C LEU A 287 -24.54 -35.08 20.68
N ARG A 288 -23.51 -34.28 20.98
CA ARG A 288 -22.73 -34.44 22.21
C ARG A 288 -23.59 -34.28 23.46
N SER A 289 -24.51 -33.32 23.49
CA SER A 289 -25.37 -33.10 24.66
C SER A 289 -26.35 -34.25 24.85
N HIS A 290 -26.93 -34.77 23.77
CA HIS A 290 -27.83 -35.93 23.81
C HIS A 290 -27.12 -37.24 24.18
N SER A 291 -25.83 -37.40 23.87
CA SER A 291 -25.08 -38.59 24.28
C SER A 291 -24.87 -38.69 25.80
N TYR A 292 -24.98 -37.57 26.55
CA TYR A 292 -24.90 -37.60 28.02
C TYR A 292 -26.15 -38.16 28.69
N TYR A 293 -27.32 -37.91 28.11
CA TYR A 293 -28.62 -38.27 28.69
C TYR A 293 -29.46 -39.09 27.70
N PRO A 294 -29.03 -40.32 27.36
CA PRO A 294 -29.74 -41.14 26.40
C PRO A 294 -31.03 -41.74 26.95
N GLU A 295 -32.10 -41.69 26.14
CA GLU A 295 -33.33 -42.42 26.40
C GLU A 295 -33.11 -43.94 26.24
N GLN A 296 -33.97 -44.74 26.86
CA GLN A 296 -33.86 -46.21 26.77
C GLN A 296 -34.03 -46.70 25.33
N SER A 297 -34.94 -46.08 24.58
CA SER A 297 -35.16 -46.30 23.15
C SER A 297 -33.88 -46.08 22.32
N ASP A 298 -33.13 -45.02 22.60
CA ASP A 298 -31.88 -44.68 21.90
C ASP A 298 -30.78 -45.71 22.19
N LYS A 299 -30.69 -46.19 23.45
CA LYS A 299 -29.76 -47.26 23.84
C LYS A 299 -30.08 -48.57 23.12
N ASP A 300 -31.34 -48.97 23.11
CA ASP A 300 -31.77 -50.22 22.48
C ASP A 300 -31.48 -50.18 20.95
N ALA A 301 -31.73 -49.03 20.32
CA ALA A 301 -31.41 -48.81 18.91
C ALA A 301 -29.90 -48.86 18.62
N ALA A 302 -29.07 -48.24 19.47
CA ALA A 302 -27.61 -48.27 19.34
C ALA A 302 -27.07 -49.70 19.51
N ILE A 303 -27.53 -50.43 20.53
CA ILE A 303 -27.12 -51.83 20.79
C ILE A 303 -27.49 -52.72 19.61
N LYS A 304 -28.72 -52.60 19.10
CA LYS A 304 -29.18 -53.38 17.94
C LYS A 304 -28.31 -53.11 16.70
N ALA A 305 -27.88 -51.87 16.49
CA ALA A 305 -26.99 -51.51 15.40
C ALA A 305 -25.61 -52.15 15.55
N LEU A 306 -25.03 -52.11 16.76
CA LEU A 306 -23.74 -52.74 17.07
C LEU A 306 -23.81 -54.27 16.93
N GLN A 307 -24.87 -54.91 17.40
CA GLN A 307 -25.09 -56.36 17.22
C GLN A 307 -25.16 -56.75 15.74
N LYS A 308 -25.79 -55.92 14.90
CA LYS A 308 -25.79 -56.13 13.44
C LYS A 308 -24.38 -56.04 12.85
N MET A 309 -23.56 -55.11 13.32
CA MET A 309 -22.15 -55.01 12.91
C MET A 309 -21.34 -56.23 13.37
N ILE A 310 -21.50 -56.67 14.62
CA ILE A 310 -20.83 -57.86 15.16
C ILE A 310 -21.16 -59.08 14.29
N LYS A 311 -22.44 -59.36 14.05
CA LYS A 311 -22.85 -60.47 13.19
C LYS A 311 -22.24 -60.39 11.79
N LYS A 312 -22.14 -59.18 11.22
CA LYS A 312 -21.52 -58.98 9.91
C LYS A 312 -20.01 -59.25 9.93
N ILE A 313 -19.33 -58.92 11.03
CA ILE A 313 -17.91 -59.20 11.23
C ILE A 313 -17.68 -60.71 11.39
N GLU A 314 -18.56 -61.43 12.09
CA GLU A 314 -18.49 -62.90 12.23
C GLU A 314 -18.70 -63.64 10.90
N GLU A 315 -19.33 -63.01 9.91
CA GLU A 315 -19.53 -63.55 8.56
C GLU A 315 -18.33 -63.32 7.61
N TYR A 316 -17.34 -62.49 7.98
CA TYR A 316 -16.14 -62.21 7.18
C TYR A 316 -15.10 -63.32 7.29
#